data_AF-D3HQJ6-F1
#
_entry.id   AF-D3HQJ6-F1
#
_cell.length_a   1.000
_cell.length_b   1.000
_cell.length_c   1.000
_cell.angle_alpha   90.00
_cell.angle_beta   90.00
_cell.angle_gamma   90.00
#
_symmetry.space_group_name_H-M   'P 1'
#
loop_
_entity.id
_entity.type
_entity.pdbx_description
1 polymer ?
#
loop_
_entity_poly.entity_id
_entity_poly.type
_entity_poly.pdbx_seq_one_letter_code
_entity_poly.pdbx_strand_id
1 'polypeptide(L)'
;MKLKSFLFAVCFGLFGHAVAANQHMHPNANEVNNKNVTSKPSMLPGYCEIEVRNSSYEAVFVDGFFDDRAYLQPFVIPVNDDSHFISLYYRGSCHYSMQLRVAPVSSPYYFIYDQWTRVGSTVHIVPYLANGLNKSDNDKKIKVEVTTK
;
A
#
# COMPACT_ATOMS: atom_id res chain seq x y z
N MET A 1 31.68 33.95 -25.35
CA MET A 1 30.63 32.93 -25.61
C MET A 1 31.03 31.58 -25.00
N LYS A 2 30.83 31.33 -23.70
CA LYS A 2 31.02 29.98 -23.10
C LYS A 2 30.08 29.64 -21.92
N LEU A 3 29.21 30.56 -21.49
CA LEU A 3 28.37 30.39 -20.30
C LEU A 3 27.00 29.73 -20.57
N LYS A 4 26.60 29.59 -21.85
CA LYS A 4 25.28 29.04 -22.20
C LYS A 4 25.22 27.51 -22.16
N SER A 5 26.36 26.83 -22.25
CA SER A 5 26.40 25.36 -22.31
C SER A 5 26.32 24.69 -20.94
N PHE A 6 26.58 25.42 -19.84
CA PHE A 6 26.60 24.83 -18.50
C PHE A 6 25.19 24.72 -17.90
N LEU A 7 24.28 25.63 -18.24
CA LEU A 7 22.88 25.58 -17.79
C LEU A 7 22.12 24.37 -18.36
N PHE A 8 22.47 23.89 -19.55
CA PHE A 8 21.77 22.76 -20.16
C PHE A 8 22.12 21.41 -19.51
N ALA A 9 23.32 21.27 -18.95
CA ALA A 9 23.75 20.04 -18.28
C ALA A 9 23.18 19.88 -16.86
N VAL A 10 22.86 20.97 -16.18
CA VAL A 10 22.31 20.94 -14.81
C VAL A 10 20.81 20.60 -14.80
N CYS A 11 20.06 20.95 -15.85
CA CYS A 11 18.62 20.69 -15.90
C CYS A 11 18.24 19.22 -16.21
N PHE A 12 19.14 18.42 -16.80
CA PHE A 12 18.86 17.00 -17.10
C PHE A 12 19.31 16.01 -16.01
N GLY A 13 20.08 16.46 -15.01
CA GLY A 13 20.53 15.61 -13.89
C GLY A 13 19.51 15.45 -12.76
N LEU A 14 18.43 16.23 -12.76
CA LEU A 14 17.44 16.29 -11.67
C LEU A 14 16.20 15.39 -11.89
N PHE A 15 16.16 14.60 -12.95
CA PHE A 15 15.13 13.56 -13.14
C PHE A 15 15.59 12.21 -12.58
N GLY A 16 16.23 12.21 -11.41
CA GLY A 16 16.31 11.00 -10.59
C GLY A 16 14.89 10.68 -10.14
N HIS A 17 14.24 9.74 -10.83
CA HIS A 17 12.92 9.28 -10.46
C HIS A 17 13.02 8.71 -9.04
N ALA A 18 12.47 9.43 -8.06
CA ALA A 18 12.16 8.85 -6.76
C ALA A 18 11.06 7.82 -7.03
N VAL A 19 11.45 6.59 -7.32
CA VAL A 19 10.52 5.48 -7.42
C VAL A 19 9.97 5.30 -6.01
N ALA A 20 8.75 5.78 -5.78
CA ALA A 20 8.01 5.42 -4.57
C ALA A 20 7.94 3.89 -4.58
N ALA A 21 8.61 3.26 -3.62
CA ALA A 21 8.52 1.82 -3.47
C ALA A 21 7.10 1.54 -2.96
N ASN A 22 6.23 1.01 -3.82
CA ASN A 22 4.89 0.57 -3.44
C ASN A 22 4.91 -0.72 -2.60
N GLN A 23 6.06 -1.04 -1.99
CA GLN A 23 6.27 -2.20 -1.15
C GLN A 23 6.51 -1.75 0.30
N HIS A 24 5.69 -2.27 1.20
CA HIS A 24 5.70 -1.97 2.62
C HIS A 24 6.15 -3.19 3.39
N MET A 25 7.11 -3.01 4.30
CA MET A 25 7.75 -4.12 5.01
C MET A 25 7.52 -4.02 6.51
N HIS A 26 7.63 -5.18 7.18
CA HIS A 26 7.72 -5.25 8.62
C HIS A 26 8.91 -4.40 9.15
N PRO A 27 8.78 -3.66 10.26
CA PRO A 27 9.86 -2.81 10.80
C PRO A 27 11.19 -3.56 11.01
N ASN A 28 11.10 -4.82 11.47
CA ASN A 28 12.25 -5.71 11.71
C ASN A 28 12.59 -6.63 10.52
N ALA A 29 12.11 -6.35 9.30
CA ALA A 29 12.38 -7.21 8.13
C ALA A 29 13.90 -7.37 7.85
N ASN A 30 14.71 -6.39 8.26
CA ASN A 30 16.15 -6.37 8.03
C ASN A 30 16.98 -7.09 9.11
N GLU A 31 16.39 -7.53 10.23
CA GLU A 31 17.15 -8.14 11.33
C GLU A 31 17.71 -9.53 10.97
N VAL A 32 17.24 -10.16 9.89
CA VAL A 32 17.70 -11.47 9.40
C VAL A 32 18.61 -11.36 8.17
N ASN A 33 19.04 -10.16 7.79
CA ASN A 33 19.99 -9.97 6.68
C ASN A 33 21.43 -10.32 7.08
N ASN A 34 21.65 -11.58 7.45
CA ASN A 34 22.91 -12.28 7.20
C ASN A 34 22.75 -13.11 5.92
N LYS A 35 23.06 -12.45 4.79
CA LYS A 35 23.50 -13.05 3.51
C LYS A 35 22.42 -13.86 2.74
N ASN A 36 22.09 -13.38 1.53
CA ASN A 36 21.51 -14.15 0.41
C ASN A 36 19.98 -14.12 0.19
N VAL A 37 19.30 -12.99 0.36
CA VAL A 37 17.99 -12.82 -0.32
C VAL A 37 18.07 -11.59 -1.21
N THR A 38 18.51 -11.82 -2.45
CA THR A 38 18.31 -10.91 -3.57
C THR A 38 16.83 -10.55 -3.60
N SER A 39 16.52 -9.31 -3.24
CA SER A 39 15.22 -8.68 -3.42
C SER A 39 14.88 -8.72 -4.91
N LYS A 40 14.15 -9.76 -5.34
CA LYS A 40 13.67 -9.86 -6.72
C LYS A 40 12.66 -8.74 -6.95
N PRO A 41 12.76 -8.03 -8.08
CA PRO A 41 11.91 -6.89 -8.36
C PRO A 41 10.45 -7.33 -8.54
N SER A 42 9.56 -6.49 -8.01
CA SER A 42 8.10 -6.55 -8.02
C SER A 42 7.51 -6.96 -9.37
N MET A 43 6.89 -8.14 -9.45
CA MET A 43 5.90 -8.47 -10.47
C MET A 43 4.87 -9.44 -9.88
N LEU A 44 3.60 -8.99 -9.83
CA LEU A 44 2.44 -9.61 -9.15
C LEU A 44 2.58 -9.72 -7.62
N PRO A 45 1.47 -9.69 -6.84
CA PRO A 45 1.52 -10.00 -5.43
C PRO A 45 2.27 -11.32 -5.24
N GLY A 46 3.38 -11.25 -4.52
CA GLY A 46 4.25 -12.38 -4.30
C GLY A 46 3.57 -13.49 -3.49
N TYR A 47 4.29 -14.60 -3.30
CA TYR A 47 3.89 -15.71 -2.43
C TYR A 47 3.67 -15.27 -0.97
N CYS A 48 4.23 -14.12 -0.54
CA CYS A 48 4.19 -13.67 0.85
C CYS A 48 3.68 -12.22 1.04
N GLU A 49 2.74 -11.76 0.22
CA GLU A 49 2.29 -10.37 0.22
C GLU A 49 0.77 -10.23 0.25
N ILE A 50 0.30 -9.12 0.81
CA ILE A 50 -1.07 -8.62 0.63
C ILE A 50 -1.01 -7.48 -0.40
N GLU A 51 -1.84 -7.53 -1.42
CA GLU A 51 -2.04 -6.43 -2.35
C GLU A 51 -3.15 -5.49 -1.85
N VAL A 52 -2.90 -4.19 -1.88
CA VAL A 52 -3.90 -3.16 -1.62
C VAL A 52 -3.97 -2.23 -2.81
N ARG A 53 -5.15 -2.12 -3.41
CA ARG A 53 -5.38 -1.32 -4.61
C ARG A 53 -6.51 -0.32 -4.38
N ASN A 54 -6.28 0.95 -4.70
CA ASN A 54 -7.29 1.99 -4.60
C ASN A 54 -7.77 2.45 -5.98
N SER A 55 -8.96 2.01 -6.39
CA SER A 55 -9.66 2.51 -7.58
C SER A 55 -10.87 3.37 -7.21
N SER A 56 -10.94 3.86 -5.97
CA SER A 56 -12.05 4.65 -5.46
C SER A 56 -11.95 6.14 -5.85
N TYR A 57 -12.85 6.98 -5.34
CA TYR A 57 -12.86 8.42 -5.64
C TYR A 57 -12.05 9.28 -4.65
N GLU A 58 -11.46 8.69 -3.61
CA GLU A 58 -10.61 9.41 -2.66
C GLU A 58 -9.38 8.60 -2.24
N ALA A 59 -8.38 9.29 -1.72
CA ALA A 59 -7.19 8.65 -1.19
C ALA A 59 -7.54 7.87 0.09
N VAL A 60 -6.88 6.74 0.29
CA VAL A 60 -7.06 5.90 1.48
C VAL A 60 -5.79 5.87 2.32
N PHE A 61 -5.97 5.89 3.63
CA PHE A 61 -4.96 5.65 4.62
C PHE A 61 -4.98 4.16 4.99
N VAL A 62 -3.79 3.54 5.03
CA VAL A 62 -3.60 2.13 5.32
C VAL A 62 -2.64 1.98 6.49
N ASP A 63 -3.06 1.19 7.48
CA ASP A 63 -2.24 0.81 8.62
C ASP A 63 -2.61 -0.60 9.11
N GLY A 64 -1.98 -1.04 10.20
CA GLY A 64 -2.28 -2.35 10.74
C GLY A 64 -1.25 -2.87 11.72
N PHE A 65 -1.48 -4.10 12.17
CA PHE A 65 -0.60 -4.81 13.09
C PHE A 65 -0.24 -6.18 12.50
N PHE A 66 1.06 -6.48 12.49
CA PHE A 66 1.56 -7.81 12.20
C PHE A 66 1.17 -8.80 13.31
N ASP A 67 1.32 -10.11 13.07
CA ASP A 67 0.91 -11.14 14.03
C ASP A 67 1.69 -11.09 15.35
N ASP A 68 2.88 -10.50 15.34
CA ASP A 68 3.74 -10.27 16.51
C ASP A 68 3.44 -8.93 17.21
N ARG A 69 2.38 -8.23 16.78
CA ARG A 69 1.93 -6.91 17.23
C ARG A 69 2.85 -5.75 16.85
N ALA A 70 3.85 -5.96 15.98
CA ALA A 70 4.55 -4.84 15.37
C ALA A 70 3.58 -4.00 14.54
N TYR A 71 3.79 -2.69 14.55
CA TYR A 71 2.95 -1.76 13.80
C TYR A 71 3.46 -1.59 12.37
N LEU A 72 2.57 -1.66 11.40
CA LEU A 72 2.88 -1.30 10.02
C LEU A 72 3.09 0.21 9.94
N GLN A 73 4.21 0.64 9.35
CA GLN A 73 4.43 2.05 9.04
C GLN A 73 3.27 2.53 8.16
N PRO A 74 2.42 3.46 8.63
CA PRO A 74 1.24 3.83 7.87
C PRO A 74 1.60 4.54 6.58
N PHE A 75 0.77 4.35 5.57
CA PHE A 75 0.94 4.98 4.27
C PHE A 75 -0.41 5.37 3.67
N VAL A 76 -0.34 6.23 2.66
CA VAL A 76 -1.51 6.69 1.90
C VAL A 76 -1.41 6.15 0.49
N ILE A 77 -2.54 5.65 -0.03
CA ILE A 77 -2.70 5.26 -1.43
C ILE A 77 -3.59 6.32 -2.10
N PRO A 78 -3.01 7.21 -2.94
CA PRO A 78 -3.76 8.12 -3.79
C PRO A 78 -4.80 7.42 -4.68
N VAL A 79 -5.72 8.21 -5.22
CA VAL A 79 -6.71 7.72 -6.20
C VAL A 79 -6.00 7.27 -7.47
N ASN A 80 -6.32 6.07 -7.95
CA ASN A 80 -5.74 5.48 -9.16
C ASN A 80 -4.20 5.34 -9.11
N ASP A 81 -3.61 5.28 -7.92
CA ASP A 81 -2.22 4.89 -7.78
C ASP A 81 -2.06 3.39 -8.11
N ASP A 82 -0.82 2.99 -8.39
CA ASP A 82 -0.47 1.59 -8.60
C ASP A 82 -0.75 0.75 -7.34
N SER A 83 -0.87 -0.56 -7.51
CA SER A 83 -1.07 -1.48 -6.38
C SER A 83 0.09 -1.39 -5.39
N HIS A 84 -0.26 -1.33 -4.09
CA HIS A 84 0.70 -1.42 -3.00
C HIS A 84 0.75 -2.84 -2.43
N PHE A 85 1.92 -3.28 -2.02
CA PHE A 85 2.17 -4.62 -1.53
C PHE A 85 2.71 -4.56 -0.11
N ILE A 86 2.05 -5.25 0.81
CA ILE A 86 2.52 -5.37 2.19
C ILE A 86 3.15 -6.74 2.35
N SER A 87 4.46 -6.78 2.58
CA SER A 87 5.21 -8.02 2.80
C SER A 87 4.94 -8.58 4.19
N LEU A 88 4.50 -9.84 4.23
CA LEU A 88 4.39 -10.65 5.44
C LEU A 88 5.63 -11.53 5.65
N TYR A 89 6.70 -11.31 4.87
CA TYR A 89 7.97 -11.99 5.07
C TYR A 89 8.84 -11.20 6.05
N TYR A 90 8.96 -11.70 7.27
CA TYR A 90 9.84 -11.16 8.30
C TYR A 90 10.36 -12.27 9.20
N ARG A 91 11.47 -12.00 9.88
CA ARG A 91 12.16 -12.98 10.73
C ARG A 91 12.50 -14.31 10.03
N GLY A 92 12.73 -14.26 8.71
CA GLY A 92 13.12 -15.42 7.89
C GLY A 92 11.97 -16.35 7.49
N SER A 93 10.71 -16.03 7.85
CA SER A 93 9.53 -16.84 7.54
C SER A 93 8.43 -16.02 6.87
N CYS A 94 7.55 -16.70 6.13
CA CYS A 94 6.33 -16.11 5.62
C CYS A 94 5.20 -16.24 6.65
N HIS A 95 4.66 -15.12 7.10
CA HIS A 95 3.57 -15.08 8.06
C HIS A 95 2.21 -15.14 7.35
N TYR A 96 1.24 -15.78 8.01
CA TYR A 96 -0.04 -16.14 7.38
C TYR A 96 -0.98 -14.95 7.16
N SER A 97 -0.96 -13.97 8.07
CA SER A 97 -1.89 -12.85 8.04
C SER A 97 -1.41 -11.69 8.91
N MET A 98 -2.01 -10.52 8.69
CA MET A 98 -1.89 -9.36 9.57
C MET A 98 -3.26 -8.71 9.78
N GLN A 99 -3.46 -7.95 10.86
CA GLN A 99 -4.59 -7.05 10.96
C GLN A 99 -4.33 -5.88 10.01
N LEU A 100 -5.14 -5.74 8.97
CA LEU A 100 -5.06 -4.64 8.01
C LEU A 100 -6.27 -3.74 8.18
N ARG A 101 -6.02 -2.44 8.27
CA ARG A 101 -7.08 -1.44 8.35
C ARG A 101 -6.91 -0.41 7.24
N VAL A 102 -8.04 0.01 6.71
CA VAL A 102 -8.14 1.00 5.65
C VAL A 102 -9.20 2.01 6.05
N ALA A 103 -8.85 3.28 5.96
CA ALA A 103 -9.75 4.41 6.20
C ALA A 103 -9.63 5.41 5.05
N PRO A 104 -10.69 6.18 4.73
CA PRO A 104 -10.55 7.33 3.86
C PRO A 104 -9.63 8.38 4.52
N VAL A 105 -8.79 9.07 3.73
CA VAL A 105 -7.93 10.15 4.28
C VAL A 105 -8.78 11.30 4.86
N SER A 106 -9.98 11.52 4.32
CA SER A 106 -10.94 12.50 4.83
C SER A 106 -11.49 12.14 6.23
N SER A 107 -11.39 10.87 6.65
CA SER A 107 -11.90 10.36 7.92
C SER A 107 -11.02 9.21 8.44
N PRO A 108 -9.78 9.51 8.86
CA PRO A 108 -8.76 8.49 9.15
C PRO A 108 -9.09 7.61 10.37
N TYR A 109 -10.05 8.02 11.20
CA TYR A 109 -10.54 7.25 12.34
C TYR A 109 -11.76 6.37 12.02
N TYR A 110 -12.26 6.43 10.79
CA TYR A 110 -13.41 5.65 10.34
C TYR A 110 -12.98 4.57 9.35
N PHE A 111 -12.73 3.38 9.86
CA PHE A 111 -12.26 2.26 9.04
C PHE A 111 -13.38 1.71 8.16
N ILE A 112 -13.12 1.69 6.85
CA ILE A 112 -13.96 1.01 5.84
C ILE A 112 -13.60 -0.46 5.73
N TYR A 113 -12.42 -0.84 6.21
CA TYR A 113 -11.92 -2.19 6.33
C TYR A 113 -11.06 -2.30 7.59
N ASP A 114 -11.29 -3.32 8.41
CA ASP A 114 -10.48 -3.64 9.60
C ASP A 114 -10.63 -5.13 9.86
N GLN A 115 -9.74 -5.94 9.29
CA GLN A 115 -9.81 -7.41 9.34
C GLN A 115 -8.41 -8.03 9.31
N TRP A 116 -8.32 -9.25 9.86
CA TRP A 116 -7.16 -10.12 9.66
C TRP A 116 -7.11 -10.60 8.23
N THR A 117 -6.19 -10.03 7.45
CA THR A 117 -6.04 -10.26 6.01
C THR A 117 -4.91 -11.23 5.78
N ARG A 118 -5.16 -12.25 4.94
CA ARG A 118 -4.22 -13.34 4.70
C ARG A 118 -3.23 -12.98 3.61
N VAL A 119 -2.09 -13.65 3.67
CA VAL A 119 -1.13 -13.68 2.57
C VAL A 119 -1.81 -14.09 1.25
N GLY A 120 -1.44 -13.45 0.14
CA GLY A 120 -2.01 -13.70 -1.18
C GLY A 120 -3.37 -13.06 -1.42
N SER A 121 -3.94 -12.33 -0.46
CA SER A 121 -5.17 -11.57 -0.65
C SER A 121 -4.91 -10.27 -1.40
N THR A 122 -5.90 -9.87 -2.21
CA THR A 122 -6.01 -8.55 -2.81
C THR A 122 -7.19 -7.82 -2.15
N VAL A 123 -6.91 -6.67 -1.54
CA VAL A 123 -7.86 -5.74 -0.95
C VAL A 123 -8.08 -4.60 -1.94
N HIS A 124 -9.19 -4.64 -2.66
CA HIS A 124 -9.53 -3.68 -3.70
C HIS A 124 -10.58 -2.69 -3.18
N ILE A 125 -10.18 -1.43 -3.03
CA ILE A 125 -11.08 -0.34 -2.66
C ILE A 125 -11.66 0.24 -3.95
N VAL A 126 -12.98 0.23 -4.06
CA VAL A 126 -13.70 0.66 -5.27
C VAL A 126 -14.81 1.63 -4.92
N PRO A 127 -15.28 2.43 -5.90
CA PRO A 127 -16.42 3.29 -5.69
C PRO A 127 -17.68 2.49 -5.35
N TYR A 128 -18.54 3.09 -4.54
CA TYR A 128 -19.86 2.59 -4.24
C TYR A 128 -20.88 3.73 -4.38
N LEU A 129 -21.82 3.56 -5.30
CA LEU A 129 -22.99 4.41 -5.42
C LEU A 129 -24.15 3.69 -4.74
N ALA A 130 -24.52 4.15 -3.55
CA ALA A 130 -25.70 3.64 -2.87
C ALA A 130 -26.96 4.16 -3.60
N ASN A 131 -27.59 3.34 -4.43
CA ASN A 131 -28.90 3.67 -5.01
C ASN A 131 -29.98 3.51 -3.91
N GLY A 132 -30.40 4.61 -3.28
CA GLY A 132 -31.51 4.58 -2.33
C GLY A 132 -31.94 5.97 -1.86
N LEU A 133 -33.23 6.28 -2.04
CA LEU A 133 -33.91 7.56 -1.77
C LEU A 133 -33.91 8.05 -0.30
N ASN A 134 -33.17 7.42 0.60
CA ASN A 134 -33.10 7.78 2.03
C ASN A 134 -31.72 7.43 2.58
N LYS A 135 -30.68 8.21 2.25
CA LYS A 135 -29.35 8.03 2.83
C LYS A 135 -28.67 9.36 3.12
N SER A 136 -28.04 9.43 4.30
CA SER A 136 -27.27 10.57 4.80
C SER A 136 -26.01 10.74 3.95
N ASP A 137 -25.46 11.96 3.82
CA ASP A 137 -24.18 12.22 3.13
C ASP A 137 -23.00 11.35 3.61
N ASN A 138 -23.15 10.68 4.76
CA ASN A 138 -22.22 9.73 5.35
C ASN A 138 -22.34 8.28 4.84
N ASP A 139 -23.30 7.98 3.97
CA ASP A 139 -23.44 6.65 3.39
C ASP A 139 -22.38 6.42 2.30
N LYS A 140 -21.23 5.94 2.80
CA LYS A 140 -20.00 5.49 2.13
C LYS A 140 -20.05 5.48 0.61
N LYS A 141 -19.30 6.43 0.01
CA LYS A 141 -19.02 6.50 -1.44
C LYS A 141 -18.07 5.40 -1.94
N ILE A 142 -17.59 4.53 -1.05
CA ILE A 142 -16.57 3.52 -1.31
C ILE A 142 -16.89 2.21 -0.60
N LYS A 143 -16.54 1.08 -1.24
CA LYS A 143 -16.63 -0.28 -0.69
C LYS A 143 -15.28 -0.99 -0.85
N VAL A 144 -15.08 -2.05 -0.08
CA VAL A 144 -13.86 -2.87 -0.13
C VAL A 144 -14.24 -4.27 -0.60
N GLU A 145 -13.57 -4.75 -1.63
CA GLU A 145 -13.69 -6.09 -2.20
C GLU A 145 -12.42 -6.88 -1.88
N VAL A 146 -12.57 -8.07 -1.30
CA VAL A 146 -11.42 -8.92 -0.94
C VAL A 146 -11.45 -10.18 -1.76
N THR A 147 -10.37 -10.44 -2.50
CA THR A 147 -10.14 -11.70 -3.20
C THR A 147 -8.98 -12.43 -2.53
N THR A 148 -9.14 -13.71 -2.23
CA THR A 148 -8.06 -14.56 -1.70
C THR A 148 -7.77 -15.62 -2.75
N LYS A 149 -6.50 -15.81 -3.08
CA LYS A 149 -6.03 -16.87 -3.98
C LYS A 149 -5.86 -18.19 -3.24
#